data_AF-A0A7S0FYN8-F1
#
_entry.id   AF-A0A7S0FYN8-F1
#
_cell.length_a   1.000
_cell.length_b   1.000
_cell.length_c   1.000
_cell.angle_alpha   90.00
_cell.angle_beta   90.00
_cell.angle_gamma   90.00
#
_symmetry.space_group_name_H-M   'P 1'
#
loop_
_entity.id
_entity.type
_entity.pdbx_description
1 polymer ?
#
loop_
_entity_poly.entity_id
_entity_poly.type
_entity_poly.pdbx_seq_one_letter_code
_entity_poly.pdbx_strand_id
1 'polypeptide(L)'
;GHSNALSGGGQCMSANSSVALLTHPMQGRGLVATKRIRDGDVAFLAQPLAAVLSPGLWATHCSACFREASETCSGCGLVTFCSPGCASSCFRHTAECKGLPVLAQQLQAAGTDVWCGGEGLTDALLAAVLLRAKHLAANSAARDATALSLP
;
A
#
# COMPACT_ATOMS: atom_id res chain seq x y z
N GLY A 1 23.18 8.54 -36.70
CA GLY A 1 23.27 8.44 -35.24
C GLY A 1 22.52 9.59 -34.62
N HIS A 2 21.49 9.30 -33.83
CA HIS A 2 20.96 10.20 -32.81
C HIS A 2 20.44 9.31 -31.68
N SER A 3 21.30 9.11 -30.69
CA SER A 3 21.07 8.32 -29.49
C SER A 3 20.26 9.18 -28.52
N ASN A 4 18.99 8.82 -28.26
CA ASN A 4 18.26 9.42 -27.14
C ASN A 4 18.51 8.58 -25.89
N ALA A 5 19.36 9.12 -25.02
CA ALA A 5 19.60 8.57 -23.69
C ALA A 5 18.34 8.73 -22.83
N LEU A 6 17.73 7.60 -22.45
CA LEU A 6 16.66 7.55 -21.46
C LEU A 6 17.29 7.47 -20.07
N SER A 7 17.53 8.63 -19.46
CA SER A 7 17.88 8.76 -18.05
C SER A 7 16.60 9.03 -17.25
N GLY A 8 16.16 8.07 -16.45
CA GLY A 8 15.03 8.22 -15.53
C GLY A 8 14.79 6.95 -14.72
N GLY A 9 15.09 7.01 -13.41
CA GLY A 9 15.17 5.88 -12.50
C GLY A 9 13.85 5.27 -12.05
N GLY A 10 13.98 4.06 -11.49
CA GLY A 10 12.92 3.29 -10.83
C GLY A 10 12.24 2.27 -11.74
N GLN A 11 12.91 1.15 -12.04
CA GLN A 11 12.30 0.06 -12.80
C GLN A 11 11.33 -0.73 -11.91
N CYS A 12 10.02 -0.47 -12.06
CA CYS A 12 8.94 -1.29 -11.51
C CYS A 12 8.29 -2.22 -12.56
N MET A 13 8.73 -2.13 -13.81
CA MET A 13 8.22 -2.90 -14.94
C MET A 13 9.10 -4.12 -15.18
N SER A 14 8.48 -5.29 -15.38
CA SER A 14 9.19 -6.50 -15.79
C SER A 14 9.92 -6.29 -17.13
N ALA A 15 11.09 -6.91 -17.28
CA ALA A 15 11.98 -6.79 -18.44
C ALA A 15 11.35 -7.19 -19.79
N ASN A 16 10.15 -7.82 -19.79
CA ASN A 16 9.43 -8.26 -20.99
C ASN A 16 8.13 -7.47 -21.27
N SER A 17 8.05 -6.18 -20.91
CA SER A 17 6.85 -5.39 -21.16
C SER A 17 6.61 -5.14 -22.67
N SER A 18 5.37 -5.30 -23.11
CA SER A 18 4.91 -4.93 -24.47
C SER A 18 4.57 -3.43 -24.59
N VAL A 19 4.96 -2.66 -23.57
CA VAL A 19 4.63 -1.24 -23.40
C VAL A 19 5.86 -0.45 -22.97
N ALA A 20 5.89 0.83 -23.32
CA ALA A 20 6.90 1.80 -22.93
C ALA A 20 6.26 3.07 -22.37
N LEU A 21 7.00 3.79 -21.51
CA LEU A 21 6.58 5.09 -21.00
C LEU A 21 6.80 6.18 -22.06
N LEU A 22 5.79 6.99 -22.30
CA LEU A 22 5.84 8.13 -23.20
C LEU A 22 5.18 9.35 -22.56
N THR A 23 5.69 10.54 -22.84
CA THR A 23 5.08 11.81 -22.39
C THR A 23 4.35 12.45 -23.56
N HIS A 24 3.02 12.53 -23.46
CA HIS A 24 2.15 13.19 -24.40
C HIS A 24 2.02 14.69 -24.07
N PRO A 25 2.09 15.60 -25.04
CA PRO A 25 2.07 17.06 -24.80
C PRO A 25 0.86 17.57 -24.01
N MET A 26 -0.32 16.98 -24.22
CA MET A 26 -1.56 17.40 -23.56
C MET A 26 -2.00 16.53 -22.38
N GLN A 27 -1.50 15.29 -22.29
CA GLN A 27 -2.02 14.27 -21.36
C GLN A 27 -0.96 13.86 -20.31
N GLY A 28 0.27 14.36 -20.43
CA GLY A 28 1.36 13.96 -19.55
C GLY A 28 1.85 12.54 -19.86
N ARG A 29 2.27 11.80 -18.83
CA ARG A 29 2.89 10.48 -18.99
C ARG A 29 1.85 9.38 -19.19
N GLY A 30 2.11 8.48 -20.12
CA GLY A 30 1.27 7.32 -20.40
C GLY A 30 2.09 6.11 -20.87
N LEU A 31 1.40 4.97 -20.99
CA LEU A 31 1.98 3.74 -21.55
C LEU A 31 1.53 3.57 -22.99
N VAL A 32 2.48 3.28 -23.88
CA VAL A 32 2.23 3.03 -25.30
C VAL A 32 2.72 1.63 -25.67
N ALA A 33 1.97 0.92 -26.51
CA ALA A 33 2.38 -0.40 -26.98
C ALA A 33 3.62 -0.30 -27.90
N THR A 34 4.62 -1.14 -27.67
CA THR A 34 5.85 -1.21 -28.49
C THR A 34 5.77 -2.30 -29.58
N LYS A 35 4.76 -3.16 -29.49
CA LYS A 35 4.47 -4.24 -30.44
C LYS A 35 2.96 -4.51 -30.47
N ARG A 36 2.50 -5.31 -31.43
CA ARG A 36 1.11 -5.78 -31.49
C ARG A 36 0.81 -6.64 -30.26
N ILE A 37 -0.26 -6.31 -29.53
CA ILE A 37 -0.83 -7.07 -28.41
C ILE A 37 -2.16 -7.66 -28.91
N ARG A 38 -2.38 -8.95 -28.72
CA ARG A 38 -3.59 -9.67 -29.12
C ARG A 38 -4.48 -9.92 -27.90
N ASP A 39 -5.73 -10.31 -28.14
CA ASP A 39 -6.64 -10.70 -27.07
C ASP A 39 -6.05 -11.86 -26.28
N GLY A 40 -6.02 -11.71 -24.95
CA GLY A 40 -5.40 -12.66 -24.03
C GLY A 40 -3.90 -12.44 -23.77
N ASP A 41 -3.22 -11.56 -24.51
CA ASP A 41 -1.81 -11.25 -24.24
C ASP A 41 -1.66 -10.41 -22.96
N VAL A 42 -0.60 -10.69 -22.19
CA VAL A 42 -0.21 -9.86 -21.05
C VAL A 42 0.61 -8.68 -21.54
N ALA A 43 0.03 -7.48 -21.48
CA ALA A 43 0.69 -6.25 -21.91
C ALA A 43 1.92 -5.90 -21.04
N PHE A 44 1.80 -6.03 -19.72
CA PHE A 44 2.91 -5.90 -18.76
C PHE A 44 2.58 -6.58 -17.43
N LEU A 45 3.62 -6.83 -16.64
CA LEU A 45 3.52 -7.29 -15.24
C LEU A 45 4.32 -6.33 -14.36
N ALA A 46 3.76 -5.99 -13.21
CA ALA A 46 4.41 -5.16 -12.21
C ALA A 46 4.21 -5.79 -10.83
N GLN A 47 5.29 -5.84 -10.04
CA GLN A 47 5.17 -6.16 -8.62
C GLN A 47 4.69 -4.92 -7.87
N PRO A 48 3.70 -5.05 -6.97
CA PRO A 48 3.23 -3.91 -6.20
C PRO A 48 4.35 -3.40 -5.29
N LEU A 49 4.59 -2.08 -5.30
CA LEU A 49 5.50 -1.44 -4.37
C LEU A 49 5.02 -1.64 -2.92
N ALA A 50 3.72 -1.49 -2.71
CA ALA A 50 3.03 -1.83 -1.48
C ALA A 50 1.63 -2.34 -1.83
N ALA A 51 1.11 -3.25 -1.00
CA ALA A 51 -0.25 -3.75 -1.12
C ALA A 51 -0.76 -4.11 0.29
N VAL A 52 -1.93 -3.64 0.66
CA VAL A 52 -2.55 -3.93 1.95
C VAL A 52 -3.89 -4.60 1.72
N LEU A 53 -4.24 -5.54 2.59
CA LEU A 53 -5.52 -6.20 2.52
C LEU A 53 -6.56 -5.29 3.17
N SER A 54 -7.67 -5.07 2.47
CA SER A 54 -8.78 -4.29 3.03
C SER A 54 -9.28 -4.92 4.33
N PRO A 55 -9.63 -4.12 5.34
CA PRO A 55 -9.91 -4.66 6.66
C PRO A 55 -11.03 -5.70 6.74
N GLY A 56 -12.08 -5.56 5.91
CA GLY A 56 -13.17 -6.54 5.81
C GLY A 56 -12.74 -7.93 5.34
N LEU A 57 -11.51 -8.09 4.83
CA LEU A 57 -10.96 -9.36 4.37
C LEU A 57 -9.91 -9.94 5.32
N TRP A 58 -9.53 -9.25 6.40
CA TRP A 58 -8.47 -9.70 7.31
C TRP A 58 -8.70 -11.10 7.88
N ALA A 59 -9.96 -11.44 8.14
CA ALA A 59 -10.36 -12.73 8.70
C ALA A 59 -10.50 -13.86 7.67
N THR A 60 -10.51 -13.55 6.37
CA THR A 60 -10.80 -14.53 5.32
C THR A 60 -9.69 -14.68 4.29
N HIS A 61 -8.76 -13.73 4.22
CA HIS A 61 -7.67 -13.71 3.25
C HIS A 61 -6.31 -13.50 3.91
N CYS A 62 -5.33 -14.18 3.35
CA CYS A 62 -3.93 -14.11 3.72
C CYS A 62 -3.41 -12.68 3.52
N SER A 63 -2.92 -12.07 4.59
CA SER A 63 -2.37 -10.71 4.55
C SER A 63 -1.05 -10.58 3.80
N ALA A 64 -0.46 -11.69 3.34
CA ALA A 64 0.77 -11.71 2.55
C ALA A 64 0.54 -11.91 1.04
N CYS A 65 -0.33 -12.86 0.67
CA CYS A 65 -0.53 -13.27 -0.73
C CYS A 65 -1.96 -13.10 -1.25
N PHE A 66 -2.88 -12.60 -0.41
CA PHE A 66 -4.27 -12.31 -0.76
C PHE A 66 -5.12 -13.52 -1.20
N ARG A 67 -4.66 -14.75 -0.97
CA ARG A 67 -5.48 -15.97 -1.11
C ARG A 67 -6.30 -16.20 0.15
N GLU A 68 -7.37 -16.98 0.05
CA GLU A 68 -8.15 -17.39 1.22
C GLU A 68 -7.29 -18.02 2.32
N ALA A 69 -7.61 -17.71 3.56
CA ALA A 69 -6.88 -18.16 4.73
C ALA A 69 -7.75 -18.17 5.98
N SER A 70 -7.39 -19.01 6.95
CA SER A 70 -8.10 -19.17 8.22
C SER A 70 -7.19 -19.09 9.45
N GLU A 71 -5.86 -19.15 9.29
CA GLU A 71 -4.94 -19.16 10.43
C GLU A 71 -4.66 -17.75 10.91
N THR A 72 -5.27 -17.36 12.03
CA THR A 72 -5.11 -16.04 12.62
C THR A 72 -3.73 -15.83 13.22
N CYS A 73 -3.20 -14.61 13.06
CA CYS A 73 -1.98 -14.19 13.73
C CYS A 73 -2.13 -14.26 15.25
N SER A 74 -1.25 -15.02 15.91
CA SER A 74 -1.24 -15.15 17.38
C SER A 74 -0.84 -13.87 18.11
N GLY A 75 -0.18 -12.92 17.43
CA GLY A 75 0.25 -11.65 18.02
C GLY A 75 -0.88 -10.62 18.14
N CYS A 76 -1.59 -10.36 17.04
CA CYS A 76 -2.64 -9.33 17.00
C CYS A 76 -4.07 -9.88 17.02
N GLY A 77 -4.28 -11.15 16.67
CA GLY A 77 -5.61 -11.75 16.61
C GLY A 77 -6.52 -11.25 15.48
N LEU A 78 -6.04 -10.36 14.60
CA LEU A 78 -6.89 -9.69 13.61
C LEU A 78 -6.74 -10.21 12.17
N VAL A 79 -5.51 -10.46 11.74
CA VAL A 79 -5.21 -10.86 10.36
C VAL A 79 -4.95 -12.35 10.25
N THR A 80 -5.22 -12.93 9.09
CA THR A 80 -4.99 -14.36 8.80
C THR A 80 -3.87 -14.59 7.78
N PHE A 81 -3.30 -15.79 7.80
CA PHE A 81 -2.26 -16.26 6.88
C PHE A 81 -2.58 -17.68 6.39
N CYS A 82 -2.21 -17.99 5.14
CA CYS A 82 -2.40 -19.34 4.60
C CYS A 82 -1.28 -20.31 5.01
N SER A 83 -0.15 -19.80 5.52
CA SER A 83 0.98 -20.61 5.96
C SER A 83 1.93 -19.84 6.88
N PRO A 84 2.74 -20.54 7.71
CA PRO A 84 3.80 -19.90 8.50
C PRO A 84 4.80 -19.13 7.64
N GLY A 85 5.09 -19.62 6.43
CA GLY A 85 5.95 -18.92 5.47
C GLY A 85 5.40 -17.53 5.09
N CYS A 86 4.11 -17.45 4.77
CA CYS A 86 3.44 -16.18 4.49
C CYS A 86 3.42 -15.24 5.71
N ALA A 87 3.23 -15.77 6.92
CA ALA A 87 3.30 -14.99 8.15
C ALA A 87 4.70 -14.38 8.34
N SER A 88 5.76 -15.18 8.14
CA SER A 88 7.15 -14.73 8.29
C SER A 88 7.63 -13.78 7.19
N SER A 89 7.11 -13.90 5.96
CA SER A 89 7.53 -13.07 4.83
C SER A 89 6.79 -11.72 4.77
N CYS A 90 5.71 -11.55 5.54
CA CYS A 90 4.91 -10.34 5.52
C CYS A 90 5.52 -9.24 6.41
N PHE A 91 6.59 -8.61 5.91
CA PHE A 91 7.29 -7.52 6.60
C PHE A 91 6.36 -6.39 7.08
N ARG A 92 5.35 -6.03 6.26
CA ARG A 92 4.37 -4.99 6.60
C ARG A 92 3.60 -5.35 7.87
N HIS A 93 3.11 -6.58 7.95
CA HIS A 93 2.42 -7.04 9.14
C HIS A 93 3.35 -7.06 10.36
N THR A 94 4.60 -7.47 10.23
CA THR A 94 5.55 -7.46 11.37
C THR A 94 5.69 -6.07 11.99
N ALA A 95 5.73 -5.02 11.16
CA ALA A 95 5.82 -3.64 11.63
C ALA A 95 4.51 -3.14 12.28
N GLU A 96 3.36 -3.60 11.79
CA GLU A 96 2.04 -3.10 12.20
C GLU A 96 1.37 -3.95 13.29
N CYS A 97 1.81 -5.19 13.49
CA CYS A 97 1.13 -6.23 14.29
C CYS A 97 0.69 -5.73 15.67
N LYS A 98 1.57 -5.06 16.41
CA LYS A 98 1.27 -4.56 17.76
C LYS A 98 0.30 -3.37 17.77
N GLY A 99 0.31 -2.54 16.72
CA GLY A 99 -0.52 -1.34 16.63
C GLY A 99 -1.90 -1.59 16.02
N LEU A 100 -2.04 -2.66 15.23
CA LEU A 100 -3.26 -3.03 14.53
C LEU A 100 -4.51 -3.11 15.44
N PRO A 101 -4.47 -3.75 16.62
CA PRO A 101 -5.63 -3.81 17.52
C PRO A 101 -6.09 -2.45 18.03
N VAL A 102 -5.14 -1.58 18.42
CA VAL A 102 -5.44 -0.23 18.91
C VAL A 102 -6.09 0.62 17.81
N LEU A 103 -5.53 0.53 16.60
CA LEU A 103 -6.06 1.23 15.43
C LEU A 103 -7.48 0.76 15.08
N ALA A 104 -7.71 -0.56 15.07
CA ALA A 104 -9.02 -1.14 14.79
C ALA A 104 -10.08 -0.67 15.80
N GLN A 105 -9.73 -0.66 17.10
CA GLN A 105 -10.62 -0.19 18.16
C GLN A 105 -10.96 1.31 18.00
N GLN A 106 -9.97 2.15 17.65
CA GLN A 106 -10.19 3.58 17.43
C GLN A 106 -11.11 3.85 16.24
N LEU A 107 -10.97 3.07 15.16
CA LEU A 107 -11.84 3.18 13.98
C LEU A 107 -13.28 2.78 14.32
N GLN A 108 -13.48 1.73 15.11
CA GLN A 108 -14.81 1.32 15.59
C GLN A 108 -15.44 2.41 16.49
N ALA A 109 -14.68 2.96 17.42
CA ALA A 109 -15.16 4.01 18.33
C ALA A 109 -15.53 5.32 17.61
N ALA A 110 -14.94 5.57 16.43
CA ALA A 110 -15.24 6.75 15.62
C ALA A 110 -16.59 6.68 14.88
N GLY A 111 -17.42 5.63 15.11
CA GLY A 111 -18.69 5.48 14.41
C GLY A 111 -18.51 5.25 12.91
N THR A 112 -17.42 4.57 12.55
CA THR A 112 -17.28 4.06 11.18
C THR A 112 -17.93 2.68 11.11
N ASP A 113 -19.25 2.62 11.22
CA ASP A 113 -20.09 1.44 10.97
C ASP A 113 -20.10 1.01 9.48
N VAL A 114 -19.02 1.30 8.75
CA VAL A 114 -18.79 1.06 7.31
C VAL A 114 -18.36 -0.39 7.02
N TRP A 115 -18.21 -1.23 8.03
CA TRP A 115 -17.70 -2.60 7.86
C TRP A 115 -18.69 -3.56 7.17
N CYS A 116 -19.95 -3.13 6.99
CA CYS A 116 -20.98 -3.85 6.25
C CYS A 116 -21.27 -3.12 4.92
N GLY A 117 -20.52 -3.44 3.87
CA GLY A 117 -20.83 -3.00 2.50
C GLY A 117 -19.73 -2.11 1.93
N GLY A 118 -18.82 -2.73 1.17
CA GLY A 118 -17.62 -2.09 0.66
C GLY A 118 -17.88 -0.80 -0.12
N GLU A 119 -17.32 0.30 0.36
CA GLU A 119 -16.97 1.48 -0.45
C GLU A 119 -15.60 2.00 0.04
N GLY A 120 -14.67 2.20 -0.89
CA GLY A 120 -13.23 2.44 -0.68
C GLY A 120 -12.83 3.75 0.02
N LEU A 121 -13.74 4.40 0.76
CA LEU A 121 -13.48 5.61 1.52
C LEU A 121 -12.67 5.37 2.80
N THR A 122 -12.63 4.13 3.30
CA THR A 122 -11.95 3.78 4.56
C THR A 122 -10.44 3.70 4.44
N ASP A 123 -9.90 3.28 3.29
CA ASP A 123 -8.46 3.33 3.01
C ASP A 123 -7.96 4.79 2.94
N ALA A 124 -8.77 5.70 2.39
CA ALA A 124 -8.48 7.12 2.36
C ALA A 124 -8.53 7.76 3.75
N LEU A 125 -9.47 7.34 4.60
CA LEU A 125 -9.56 7.77 6.00
C LEU A 125 -8.42 7.23 6.86
N LEU A 126 -8.03 5.96 6.67
CA LEU A 126 -6.88 5.38 7.36
C LEU A 126 -5.59 6.10 6.96
N ALA A 127 -5.40 6.37 5.66
CA ALA A 127 -4.30 7.19 5.18
C ALA A 127 -4.35 8.62 5.77
N ALA A 128 -5.52 9.26 5.81
CA ALA A 128 -5.68 10.60 6.37
C ALA A 128 -5.39 10.66 7.88
N VAL A 129 -5.82 9.65 8.65
CA VAL A 129 -5.55 9.56 10.10
C VAL A 129 -4.07 9.31 10.36
N LEU A 130 -3.44 8.40 9.62
CA LEU A 130 -2.00 8.15 9.73
C LEU A 130 -1.16 9.37 9.31
N LEU A 131 -1.57 10.09 8.26
CA LEU A 131 -0.93 11.34 7.84
C LEU A 131 -1.12 12.46 8.87
N ARG A 132 -2.32 12.58 9.46
CA ARG A 132 -2.61 13.58 10.51
C ARG A 132 -1.83 13.28 11.80
N ALA A 133 -1.73 12.02 12.21
CA ALA A 133 -0.95 11.62 13.38
C ALA A 133 0.55 11.92 13.18
N LYS A 134 1.09 11.63 11.99
CA LYS A 134 2.48 11.98 11.64
C LYS A 134 2.71 13.49 11.62
N HIS A 135 1.79 14.26 11.04
CA HIS A 135 1.88 15.73 11.00
C HIS A 135 1.81 16.35 12.41
N LEU A 136 0.95 15.83 13.29
CA LEU A 136 0.86 16.27 14.68
C LEU A 136 2.11 15.92 15.49
N ALA A 137 2.67 14.73 15.31
CA ALA A 137 3.92 14.32 15.97
C ALA A 137 5.15 15.10 15.48
N ALA A 138 5.21 15.41 14.18
CA ALA A 138 6.26 16.27 13.62
C ALA A 138 6.17 17.71 14.14
N ASN A 139 4.95 18.25 14.26
CA ASN A 139 4.72 19.60 14.78
C ASN A 139 4.89 19.70 16.30
N SER A 140 4.62 18.65 17.09
CA SER A 140 4.95 18.65 18.51
C SER A 140 6.46 18.64 18.74
N ALA A 141 7.20 17.80 18.00
CA ALA A 141 8.66 17.76 18.06
C ALA A 141 9.31 19.10 17.65
N ALA A 142 8.75 19.78 16.64
CA ALA A 142 9.21 21.11 16.22
C ALA A 142 8.93 22.20 17.27
N ARG A 143 7.82 22.11 18.01
CA ARG A 143 7.50 23.04 19.11
C ARG A 143 8.43 22.83 20.31
N ASP A 144 8.75 21.59 20.65
CA ASP A 144 9.65 21.27 21.76
C ASP A 144 11.11 21.69 21.46
N ALA A 145 11.56 21.56 20.20
CA ALA A 145 12.87 22.06 19.77
C ALA A 145 12.97 23.60 19.78
N THR A 146 11.87 24.29 19.49
CA THR A 146 11.79 25.76 19.54
C THR A 146 11.66 26.26 21.00
N ALA A 147 11.07 25.49 21.90
CA ALA A 147 10.97 25.82 23.33
C ALA A 147 12.30 25.71 24.08
N LEU A 148 13.24 24.87 23.60
CA LEU A 148 14.59 24.75 24.17
C LEU A 148 15.61 25.77 23.62
N SER A 149 15.20 26.69 22.74
CA SER A 149 16.09 27.68 22.09
C SER A 149 15.67 29.14 22.30
N LEU A 150 14.84 29.43 23.31
CA LEU A 150 14.66 30.80 23.79
C LEU A 150 15.70 31.12 24.88
N PRO A 151 16.47 32.22 24.75
CA PRO A 151 17.39 32.70 25.80
C PRO A 151 16.65 33.25 27.03
#